data_AF-A3DB59-F1
#
_entry.id   AF-A3DB59-F1
#
_cell.length_a   1.000
_cell.length_b   1.000
_cell.length_c   1.000
_cell.angle_alpha   90.00
_cell.angle_beta   90.00
_cell.angle_gamma   90.00
#
_symmetry.space_group_name_H-M   'P 1'
#
loop_
_entity.id
_entity.type
_entity.pdbx_description
1 polymer ?
#
loop_
_entity_poly.entity_id
_entity_poly.type
_entity_poly.pdbx_seq_one_letter_code
_entity_poly.pdbx_strand_id
1 'polypeptide(L)' 'MLNETKKYGVNIVERPHVKANKKLDLTGGCGKQIVHSETKLVLRTHKNTFRKLADM' A
#
# COMPACT_ATOMS: atom_id res chain seq x y z
N MET A 1 26.83 19.66 20.96
CA MET A 1 27.48 18.34 20.80
C MET A 1 28.30 18.39 19.52
N LEU A 2 29.61 18.16 19.63
CA LEU A 2 30.57 18.33 18.54
C LEU A 2 30.53 17.13 17.59
N ASN A 3 30.36 17.43 16.29
CA ASN A 3 30.18 16.47 15.22
C ASN A 3 31.46 15.64 14.98
N GLU A 4 31.47 14.39 15.44
CA GLU A 4 32.58 13.42 15.27
C GLU A 4 32.85 13.00 13.81
N THR A 5 31.97 13.36 12.88
CA THR A 5 32.01 12.93 11.48
C THR A 5 32.99 13.68 10.59
N LYS A 6 33.45 14.87 10.99
CA LYS A 6 34.46 15.64 10.22
C LYS A 6 35.83 14.97 10.17
N LYS A 7 36.14 14.09 11.13
CA LYS A 7 37.40 13.33 11.19
C LYS A 7 37.61 12.42 9.98
N TYR A 8 36.53 12.01 9.31
CA TYR A 8 36.55 11.06 8.19
C TYR A 8 36.32 11.71 6.82
N GLY A 9 36.38 13.05 6.71
CA GLY A 9 36.17 13.76 5.44
C GLY A 9 34.74 13.68 4.90
N VAL A 10 33.77 13.27 5.72
CA VAL A 10 32.37 13.10 5.32
C VAL A 10 31.60 14.39 5.60
N ASN A 11 31.10 15.01 4.53
CA ASN A 11 30.19 16.15 4.62
C ASN A 11 28.77 15.64 4.89
N ILE A 12 28.22 15.93 6.08
CA ILE A 12 26.81 15.69 6.37
C ILE A 12 26.00 16.73 5.60
N VAL A 13 25.30 16.27 4.57
CA VAL A 13 24.36 17.09 3.81
C VAL A 13 22.97 16.89 4.42
N GLU A 14 22.28 17.97 4.78
CA GLU A 14 20.89 17.88 5.21
C GLU A 14 20.03 17.40 4.03
N ARG A 15 19.42 16.23 4.19
CA ARG A 15 18.49 15.67 3.19
C ARG A 15 17.06 16.05 3.58
N PRO A 16 16.24 16.48 2.62
CA PRO A 16 14.83 16.76 2.90
C PRO A 16 14.13 15.48 3.38
N HIS A 17 13.40 15.59 4.49
CA HIS A 17 12.63 14.48 5.03
C HIS A 17 11.37 14.26 4.19
N VAL A 18 11.43 13.30 3.27
CA VAL A 18 10.28 12.91 2.44
C VAL A 18 9.33 12.05 3.26
N LYS A 19 8.18 12.60 3.66
CA LYS A 19 7.12 11.84 4.33
C LYS A 19 6.46 10.88 3.33
N ALA A 20 6.45 9.60 3.66
CA ALA A 20 5.73 8.61 2.87
C ALA A 20 4.23 8.90 2.93
N ASN A 21 3.59 9.07 1.78
CA ASN A 21 2.15 9.30 1.70
C ASN A 21 1.42 7.95 1.65
N LYS A 22 0.73 7.58 2.73
CA LYS A 22 0.02 6.29 2.86
C LYS A 22 -1.39 6.37 2.27
N LYS A 23 -1.50 6.75 0.99
CA LYS A 23 -2.79 6.77 0.28
C LYS A 23 -2.92 5.51 -0.57
N LEU A 24 -3.97 4.73 -0.32
CA LEU A 24 -4.33 3.60 -1.18
C LEU A 24 -5.13 4.14 -2.36
N ASP A 25 -4.59 4.01 -3.57
CA ASP A 25 -5.28 4.34 -4.82
C ASP A 25 -5.58 3.05 -5.59
N LEU A 26 -6.86 2.81 -5.84
CA LEU A 26 -7.36 1.61 -6.51
C LEU A 26 -7.56 1.79 -8.02
N THR A 27 -7.35 2.99 -8.56
CA THR A 27 -7.59 3.26 -10.00
C THR A 27 -6.53 2.66 -10.92
N GLY A 28 -5.30 2.52 -10.44
CA GLY A 28 -4.17 1.95 -11.19
C GLY A 28 -4.26 0.43 -11.41
N GLY A 29 -3.38 -0.12 -12.24
CA GLY A 29 -3.36 -1.56 -12.56
C GLY A 29 -3.23 -2.46 -11.33
N CYS A 30 -2.36 -2.10 -10.38
CA CYS A 30 -2.23 -2.81 -9.11
C CYS A 30 -3.52 -2.74 -8.28
N GLY A 31 -4.20 -1.59 -8.29
CA GLY A 31 -5.47 -1.39 -7.61
C GLY A 31 -6.57 -2.29 -8.15
N LYS A 32 -6.67 -2.39 -9.49
CA LYS A 32 -7.60 -3.32 -10.16
C LYS A 32 -7.32 -4.77 -9.77
N GLN A 33 -6.05 -5.16 -9.71
CA GLN A 33 -5.69 -6.53 -9.32
C GLN A 33 -6.13 -6.85 -7.89
N ILE A 34 -5.96 -5.92 -6.94
CA ILE A 34 -6.44 -6.07 -5.56
C ILE A 34 -7.96 -6.26 -5.54
N VAL A 35 -8.70 -5.39 -6.24
CA VAL A 35 -10.16 -5.51 -6.29
C VAL A 35 -10.58 -6.86 -6.86
N HIS A 36 -9.93 -7.33 -7.92
CA HIS A 36 -10.24 -8.63 -8.52
C HIS A 36 -9.93 -9.81 -7.60
N SER A 37 -8.78 -9.81 -6.92
CA SER A 37 -8.39 -10.90 -6.02
C SER A 37 -9.34 -11.00 -4.82
N GLU A 38 -9.64 -9.86 -4.19
CA GLU A 38 -10.53 -9.81 -3.03
C GLU A 38 -11.96 -10.19 -3.41
N THR A 39 -12.48 -9.66 -4.52
CA THR A 39 -13.82 -10.00 -5.00
C THR A 39 -13.94 -11.50 -5.28
N LYS A 40 -12.91 -12.08 -5.93
CA LYS A 40 -12.89 -13.52 -6.22
C LYS A 40 -12.86 -14.37 -4.96
N LEU A 41 -12.14 -13.94 -3.93
CA LEU A 41 -12.09 -14.62 -2.64
C LEU A 41 -13.47 -14.57 -1.96
N VAL A 42 -14.07 -13.40 -1.87
CA VAL A 42 -15.39 -13.19 -1.23
C VAL A 42 -16.49 -14.03 -1.90
N LEU A 43 -16.52 -14.07 -3.23
CA LEU A 43 -17.49 -14.88 -4.00
C LEU A 43 -17.34 -16.38 -3.74
N ARG A 44 -16.10 -16.86 -3.55
CA ARG A 44 -15.83 -18.27 -3.23
C ARG A 44 -16.26 -18.60 -1.80
N THR A 45 -15.93 -17.74 -0.84
CA THR A 45 -16.23 -17.95 0.57
C THR A 45 -17.74 -17.92 0.84
N HIS A 46 -18.48 -17.02 0.19
CA HIS A 46 -19.90 -16.78 0.49
C HIS A 46 -20.85 -17.17 -0.66
N LYS A 47 -20.57 -18.28 -1.34
CA LYS A 47 -21.35 -18.73 -2.51
C LYS A 47 -22.86 -18.83 -2.27
N ASN A 48 -23.28 -19.33 -1.11
CA ASN A 48 -24.71 -19.50 -0.78
C ASN A 48 -25.41 -18.16 -0.51
N THR A 49 -24.71 -17.19 0.07
CA THR A 49 -25.23 -15.84 0.31
C THR A 49 -25.47 -15.14 -1.03
N PHE A 50 -24.49 -15.21 -1.94
CA PHE A 50 -24.64 -14.61 -3.26
C PHE A 50 -25.70 -15.32 -4.11
N ARG A 51 -25.87 -16.64 -3.98
CA ARG A 51 -26.98 -17.35 -4.64
C ARG A 51 -28.33 -16.81 -4.14
N LYS A 52 -28.53 -16.71 -2.83
CA LYS A 52 -29.77 -16.16 -2.24
C LYS A 52 -30.03 -14.71 -2.65
N LEU A 53 -28.98 -13.89 -2.76
CA LEU A 53 -29.10 -12.50 -3.22
C LEU A 53 -29.44 -12.40 -4.71
N ALA A 54 -29.00 -13.36 -5.53
CA ALA A 54 -29.34 -13.38 -6.96
C ALA A 54 -30.80 -13.79 -7.21
N ASP A 55 -31.38 -14.54 -6.28
CA ASP A 55 -32.77 -15.00 -6.33
C ASP A 55 -33.77 -14.03 -5.65
N MET A 56 -33.28 -12.92 -5.07
CA MET A 56 -34.09 -11.80 -4.52
C MET A 56 -34.40 -10.77 -5.60
#